data_AF-A0A7C3NVI9-F1
#
_entry.id   AF-A0A7C3NVI9-F1
#
_cell.length_a   1.000
_cell.length_b   1.000
_cell.length_c   1.000
_cell.angle_alpha   90.00
_cell.angle_beta   90.00
_cell.angle_gamma   90.00
#
_symmetry.space_group_name_H-M   'P 1'
#
loop_
_entity.id
_entity.type
_entity.pdbx_description
1 polymer ?
#
loop_
_entity_poly.entity_id
_entity_poly.type
_entity_poly.pdbx_seq_one_letter_code
_entity_poly.pdbx_strand_id
1 'polypeptide(L)'
;MNSIGSRNSEYLPAAILLLLAAIGFVGPSANAESCIREQAGQSVVCTANDVRITFADNVRDIFGAPLLECVRGESFSFIADFHIRTTATARYDIGLYFGTDGDPNGDGASSGVCSAQIIKDRHVDPAYPHAVVLGSAVAANLDGDACRDINSAQGWRNIAGKIVTLRIDNALCHDSDADEKLNLPNCATWSNGAAAACNSPNNTAPSSSSNCSCDLSFNLPILVAPGSNQVTENDHQISTAAPRIRPVLLSESITAPQGDAD
;
A
#
# COMPACT_ATOMS: atom_id res chain seq x y z
N MET A 1 -8.71 -74.68 -38.96
CA MET A 1 -7.90 -75.00 -40.16
C MET A 1 -8.27 -74.01 -41.23
N ASN A 2 -7.26 -73.26 -41.72
CA ASN A 2 -7.25 -72.39 -42.91
C ASN A 2 -8.14 -71.13 -42.87
N SER A 3 -7.79 -69.96 -43.40
CA SER A 3 -6.54 -69.35 -43.88
C SER A 3 -6.93 -67.99 -44.49
N ILE A 4 -6.05 -66.97 -44.42
CA ILE A 4 -5.93 -65.80 -45.34
C ILE A 4 -7.10 -64.78 -45.33
N GLY A 5 -6.93 -63.46 -45.31
CA GLY A 5 -5.77 -62.57 -45.40
C GLY A 5 -6.21 -61.11 -45.62
N SER A 6 -5.26 -60.17 -45.41
CA SER A 6 -4.99 -58.89 -46.13
C SER A 6 -6.20 -58.04 -46.61
N ARG A 7 -6.31 -56.72 -46.44
CA ARG A 7 -5.35 -55.61 -46.70
C ARG A 7 -6.20 -54.30 -46.67
N ASN A 8 -5.80 -53.20 -46.03
CA ASN A 8 -5.44 -51.86 -46.61
C ASN A 8 -5.87 -50.85 -45.51
N SER A 9 -5.06 -50.03 -44.85
CA SER A 9 -4.08 -49.02 -45.26
C SER A 9 -4.62 -48.02 -46.29
N GLU A 10 -5.39 -47.05 -45.79
CA GLU A 10 -5.64 -45.79 -46.49
C GLU A 10 -5.26 -44.62 -45.58
N TYR A 11 -4.34 -43.83 -46.12
CA TYR A 11 -3.77 -42.61 -45.59
C TYR A 11 -4.78 -41.46 -45.74
N LEU A 12 -5.04 -40.71 -44.68
CA LEU A 12 -5.65 -39.38 -44.78
C LEU A 12 -4.57 -38.33 -44.43
N PRO A 13 -4.33 -37.35 -45.30
CA PRO A 13 -3.25 -36.39 -45.14
C PRO A 13 -3.57 -35.34 -44.06
N ALA A 14 -2.52 -34.99 -43.33
CA ALA A 14 -2.50 -33.96 -42.31
C ALA A 14 -2.88 -32.58 -42.88
N ALA A 15 -4.03 -32.05 -42.46
CA ALA A 15 -4.34 -30.63 -42.54
C ALA A 15 -3.93 -30.00 -41.21
N ILE A 16 -2.66 -29.55 -41.13
CA ILE A 16 -2.14 -28.74 -40.02
C ILE A 16 -2.70 -27.33 -40.21
N LEU A 17 -3.79 -27.03 -39.52
CA LEU A 17 -4.35 -25.69 -39.38
C LEU A 17 -3.61 -24.99 -38.23
N LEU A 18 -2.60 -24.18 -38.55
CA LEU A 18 -1.89 -23.35 -37.58
C LEU A 18 -2.81 -22.17 -37.17
N LEU A 19 -3.61 -22.38 -36.12
CA LEU A 19 -4.26 -21.28 -35.41
C LEU A 19 -3.18 -20.53 -34.62
N LEU A 20 -2.82 -19.34 -35.09
CA LEU A 20 -2.14 -18.32 -34.28
C LEU A 20 -3.11 -17.88 -33.19
N ALA A 21 -3.10 -18.58 -32.05
CA ALA A 21 -3.68 -18.09 -30.82
C ALA A 21 -2.82 -16.91 -30.35
N ALA A 22 -3.32 -15.69 -30.56
CA ALA A 22 -2.84 -14.53 -29.84
C ALA A 22 -3.07 -14.78 -28.35
N ILE A 23 -2.01 -15.15 -27.64
CA ILE A 23 -1.99 -15.16 -26.18
C ILE A 23 -2.05 -13.69 -25.77
N GLY A 24 -3.26 -13.17 -25.63
CA GLY A 24 -3.48 -11.94 -24.89
C GLY A 24 -3.00 -12.21 -23.46
N PHE A 25 -1.88 -11.61 -23.09
CA PHE A 25 -1.55 -11.43 -21.68
C PHE A 25 -2.68 -10.60 -21.07
N VAL A 26 -3.65 -11.28 -20.46
CA VAL A 26 -4.51 -10.66 -19.47
C VAL A 26 -3.60 -10.47 -18.26
N GLY A 27 -2.88 -9.34 -18.24
CA GLY A 27 -2.26 -8.89 -16.99
C GLY A 27 -3.36 -8.80 -15.93
N PRO A 28 -3.06 -9.06 -14.64
CA PRO A 28 -4.04 -8.83 -13.59
C PRO A 28 -4.56 -7.41 -13.76
N SER A 29 -5.88 -7.26 -13.82
CA SER A 29 -6.52 -5.96 -13.73
C SER A 29 -6.06 -5.35 -12.42
N ALA A 30 -5.17 -4.36 -12.51
CA ALA A 30 -4.91 -3.44 -11.43
C ALA A 30 -6.21 -2.64 -11.24
N ASN A 31 -7.15 -3.22 -10.49
CA ASN A 31 -8.28 -2.48 -9.98
C ASN A 31 -7.70 -1.53 -8.93
N ALA A 32 -7.27 -0.35 -9.36
CA ALA A 32 -7.23 0.77 -8.43
C ALA A 32 -8.68 0.95 -7.96
N GLU A 33 -8.99 0.45 -6.77
CA GLU A 33 -10.30 0.67 -6.18
C GLU A 33 -10.46 2.18 -6.02
N SER A 34 -11.61 2.70 -6.46
CA SER A 34 -11.73 4.15 -6.59
C SER A 34 -11.91 4.80 -5.22
N CYS A 35 -11.31 5.98 -5.08
CA CYS A 35 -11.37 6.80 -3.87
C CYS A 35 -12.80 7.25 -3.56
N ILE A 36 -13.00 7.87 -2.39
CA ILE A 36 -14.34 8.16 -1.87
C ILE A 36 -15.18 9.04 -2.82
N ARG A 37 -14.59 9.99 -3.56
CA ARG A 37 -15.33 10.93 -4.41
C ARG A 37 -15.90 10.24 -5.63
N GLU A 38 -15.16 9.30 -6.20
CA GLU A 38 -15.61 8.46 -7.30
C GLU A 38 -16.75 7.55 -6.84
N GLN A 39 -16.64 6.96 -5.65
CA GLN A 39 -17.71 6.13 -5.07
C GLN A 39 -18.97 6.96 -4.75
N ALA A 40 -18.79 8.16 -4.20
CA ALA A 40 -19.88 9.05 -3.85
C ALA A 40 -20.56 9.69 -5.08
N GLY A 41 -19.87 9.73 -6.23
CA GLY A 41 -20.30 10.45 -7.43
C GLY A 41 -20.38 11.97 -7.26
N GLN A 42 -19.81 12.51 -6.17
CA GLN A 42 -19.87 13.93 -5.80
C GLN A 42 -18.72 14.30 -4.87
N SER A 43 -18.49 15.60 -4.68
CA SER A 43 -17.56 16.08 -3.66
C SER A 43 -18.09 15.78 -2.25
N VAL A 44 -17.21 15.25 -1.41
CA VAL A 44 -17.46 15.02 0.01
C VAL A 44 -16.68 16.04 0.84
N VAL A 45 -17.18 16.39 2.02
CA VAL A 45 -16.54 17.36 2.94
C VAL A 45 -16.02 16.68 4.20
N CYS A 46 -16.52 15.49 4.54
CA CYS A 46 -16.02 14.65 5.63
C CYS A 46 -15.85 15.37 6.98
N THR A 47 -16.92 16.02 7.44
CA THR A 47 -16.89 16.82 8.67
C THR A 47 -17.27 16.05 9.93
N ALA A 48 -17.84 14.85 9.80
CA ALA A 48 -18.25 14.04 10.94
C ALA A 48 -17.13 13.09 11.38
N ASN A 49 -17.23 12.61 12.63
CA ASN A 49 -16.14 11.86 13.29
C ASN A 49 -16.64 10.58 13.95
N ASP A 50 -17.72 10.02 13.40
CA ASP A 50 -18.43 8.89 13.99
C ASP A 50 -17.65 7.60 13.88
N VAL A 51 -16.88 7.44 12.80
CA VAL A 51 -16.01 6.30 12.53
C VAL A 51 -14.67 6.83 12.06
N ARG A 52 -13.58 6.39 12.68
CA ARG A 52 -12.22 6.84 12.40
C ARG A 52 -11.22 5.72 12.52
N ILE A 53 -10.23 5.69 11.64
CA ILE A 53 -8.99 4.94 11.85
C ILE A 53 -8.13 5.78 12.79
N THR A 54 -7.59 5.17 13.85
CA THR A 54 -6.86 5.91 14.91
C THR A 54 -5.37 5.66 14.90
N PHE A 55 -4.96 4.42 14.69
CA PHE A 55 -3.58 4.03 14.43
C PHE A 55 -3.59 2.66 13.77
N ALA A 56 -2.43 2.23 13.29
CA ALA A 56 -2.20 0.87 12.84
C ALA A 56 -0.93 0.33 13.47
N ASP A 57 -0.94 -0.97 13.79
CA ASP A 57 0.21 -1.67 14.33
C ASP A 57 0.35 -3.06 13.69
N ASN A 58 1.29 -3.84 14.22
CA ASN A 58 1.50 -5.22 13.80
C ASN A 58 1.68 -5.35 12.27
N VAL A 59 2.48 -4.43 11.71
CA VAL A 59 2.68 -4.32 10.27
C VAL A 59 3.57 -5.45 9.77
N ARG A 60 3.11 -6.11 8.70
CA ARG A 60 3.70 -7.33 8.15
C ARG A 60 3.77 -7.24 6.64
N ASP A 61 4.70 -7.98 6.05
CA ASP A 61 4.65 -8.27 4.63
C ASP A 61 3.46 -9.20 4.30
N ILE A 62 3.26 -9.44 3.00
CA ILE A 62 2.20 -10.34 2.48
C ILE A 62 2.39 -11.81 2.89
N PHE A 63 3.54 -12.19 3.44
CA PHE A 63 3.82 -13.53 3.94
C PHE A 63 3.69 -13.63 5.47
N GLY A 64 3.33 -12.53 6.13
CA GLY A 64 3.12 -12.45 7.58
C GLY A 64 4.38 -12.17 8.40
N ALA A 65 5.53 -11.94 7.78
CA ALA A 65 6.75 -11.55 8.49
C ALA A 65 6.70 -10.06 8.87
N PRO A 66 7.29 -9.63 10.00
CA PRO A 66 7.32 -8.22 10.39
C PRO A 66 7.94 -7.33 9.31
N LEU A 67 7.26 -6.24 8.97
CA LEU A 67 7.74 -5.25 8.00
C LEU A 67 8.06 -3.95 8.74
N LEU A 68 9.35 -3.61 8.80
CA LEU A 68 9.86 -2.50 9.60
C LEU A 68 10.35 -1.32 8.76
N GLU A 69 10.61 -1.52 7.47
CA GLU A 69 11.24 -0.54 6.60
C GLU A 69 10.67 -0.67 5.17
N CYS A 70 10.57 0.47 4.46
CA CYS A 70 10.34 0.53 3.03
C CYS A 70 11.32 1.50 2.37
N VAL A 71 11.56 1.34 1.08
CA VAL A 71 12.47 2.20 0.30
C VAL A 71 11.69 3.33 -0.35
N ARG A 72 12.08 4.59 -0.06
CA ARG A 72 11.39 5.77 -0.59
C ARG A 72 11.23 5.71 -2.11
N GLY A 73 10.00 5.92 -2.57
CA GLY A 73 9.64 5.93 -3.99
C GLY A 73 9.30 4.56 -4.57
N GLU A 74 9.48 3.47 -3.81
CA GLU A 74 9.00 2.14 -4.21
C GLU A 74 7.57 1.90 -3.72
N SER A 75 6.77 1.20 -4.52
CA SER A 75 5.45 0.71 -4.11
C SER A 75 5.55 -0.71 -3.59
N PHE A 76 4.80 -1.02 -2.55
CA PHE A 76 4.75 -2.35 -1.95
C PHE A 76 3.37 -2.67 -1.37
N SER A 77 3.15 -3.95 -1.06
CA SER A 77 1.95 -4.41 -0.39
C SER A 77 2.28 -4.89 1.03
N PHE A 78 1.38 -4.65 1.97
CA PHE A 78 1.56 -5.03 3.36
C PHE A 78 0.23 -5.40 4.00
N ILE A 79 0.31 -5.97 5.20
CA ILE A 79 -0.83 -6.28 6.05
C ILE A 79 -0.62 -5.57 7.39
N ALA A 80 -1.66 -4.94 7.92
CA ALA A 80 -1.60 -4.29 9.23
C ALA A 80 -2.92 -4.46 10.00
N ASP A 81 -2.83 -4.26 11.31
CA ASP A 81 -3.98 -4.25 12.20
C ASP A 81 -4.41 -2.79 12.40
N PHE A 82 -5.54 -2.41 11.81
CA PHE A 82 -6.06 -1.04 11.88
C PHE A 82 -7.03 -0.90 13.05
N HIS A 83 -6.82 0.11 13.88
CA HIS A 83 -7.64 0.39 15.05
C HIS A 83 -8.73 1.39 14.72
N ILE A 84 -9.96 0.91 14.65
CA ILE A 84 -11.14 1.69 14.33
C ILE A 84 -11.82 2.14 15.61
N ARG A 85 -12.01 3.45 15.77
CA ARG A 85 -12.75 4.05 16.88
C ARG A 85 -14.07 4.59 16.37
N THR A 86 -15.12 4.42 17.18
CA THR A 86 -16.41 5.04 16.93
C THR A 86 -16.97 5.74 18.16
N THR A 87 -17.73 6.81 17.93
CA THR A 87 -18.55 7.49 18.93
C THR A 87 -20.04 7.16 18.78
N ALA A 88 -20.43 6.57 17.65
CA ALA A 88 -21.81 6.24 17.34
C ALA A 88 -22.31 5.00 18.11
N THR A 89 -23.63 4.85 18.20
CA THR A 89 -24.26 3.62 18.71
C THR A 89 -24.31 2.55 17.62
N ALA A 90 -24.63 2.96 16.38
CA ALA A 90 -24.63 2.11 15.21
C ALA A 90 -24.32 2.92 13.94
N ARG A 91 -23.57 2.31 13.02
CA ARG A 91 -23.28 2.81 11.66
C ARG A 91 -23.18 1.62 10.71
N TYR A 92 -23.62 1.85 9.48
CA TYR A 92 -23.78 0.82 8.47
C TYR A 92 -22.77 1.01 7.34
N ASP A 93 -22.52 -0.03 6.57
CA ASP A 93 -21.77 0.06 5.30
C ASP A 93 -20.38 0.71 5.46
N ILE A 94 -19.56 0.20 6.39
CA ILE A 94 -18.29 0.85 6.72
C ILE A 94 -17.25 0.64 5.62
N GLY A 95 -16.93 1.72 4.91
CA GLY A 95 -15.81 1.78 3.97
C GLY A 95 -14.58 2.42 4.59
N LEU A 96 -13.42 1.84 4.32
CA LEU A 96 -12.10 2.29 4.77
C LEU A 96 -11.22 2.49 3.54
N TYR A 97 -10.85 3.73 3.26
CA TYR A 97 -10.11 4.13 2.06
C TYR A 97 -8.72 4.59 2.45
N PHE A 98 -7.70 4.15 1.72
CA PHE A 98 -6.31 4.52 1.94
C PHE A 98 -5.73 5.09 0.66
N GLY A 99 -5.17 6.30 0.71
CA GLY A 99 -4.43 6.90 -0.41
C GLY A 99 -3.10 6.17 -0.56
N THR A 100 -2.89 5.52 -1.70
CA THR A 100 -1.72 4.67 -1.95
C THR A 100 -0.71 5.29 -2.91
N ASP A 101 -1.00 6.47 -3.45
CA ASP A 101 -0.12 7.25 -4.34
C ASP A 101 0.81 8.23 -3.60
N GLY A 102 0.82 8.21 -2.26
CA GLY A 102 1.55 9.18 -1.45
C GLY A 102 0.87 10.54 -1.34
N ASP A 103 -0.41 10.63 -1.73
CA ASP A 103 -1.27 11.81 -1.62
C ASP A 103 -0.65 13.10 -2.20
N PRO A 104 -0.26 13.11 -3.49
CA PRO A 104 0.26 14.32 -4.14
C PRO A 104 -0.78 15.46 -4.21
N ASN A 105 -2.06 15.16 -3.96
CA ASN A 105 -3.16 16.12 -3.99
C ASN A 105 -3.44 16.76 -2.62
N GLY A 106 -2.91 16.17 -1.53
CA GLY A 106 -3.14 16.63 -0.16
C GLY A 106 -4.60 16.51 0.30
N ASP A 107 -5.35 15.54 -0.24
CA ASP A 107 -6.77 15.32 0.07
C ASP A 107 -7.05 13.93 0.66
N GLY A 108 -6.00 13.18 0.95
CA GLY A 108 -6.00 11.88 1.58
C GLY A 108 -6.52 10.80 0.63
N ALA A 109 -7.46 9.99 1.11
CA ALA A 109 -8.12 9.01 0.25
C ALA A 109 -9.36 9.60 -0.46
N SER A 110 -9.37 10.92 -0.68
CA SER A 110 -10.51 11.61 -1.29
C SER A 110 -10.53 11.46 -2.80
N SER A 111 -9.37 11.54 -3.44
CA SER A 111 -9.17 11.34 -4.88
C SER A 111 -7.79 10.73 -5.15
N GLY A 112 -7.45 10.48 -6.42
CA GLY A 112 -6.16 9.90 -6.80
C GLY A 112 -6.22 8.36 -6.89
N VAL A 113 -5.20 7.68 -6.37
CA VAL A 113 -5.15 6.22 -6.31
C VAL A 113 -5.38 5.75 -4.88
N CYS A 114 -6.41 4.93 -4.68
CA CYS A 114 -6.76 4.41 -3.38
C CYS A 114 -6.80 2.88 -3.34
N SER A 115 -6.72 2.35 -2.12
CA SER A 115 -7.24 1.03 -1.76
C SER A 115 -8.51 1.20 -0.95
N ALA A 116 -9.61 0.57 -1.39
CA ALA A 116 -10.90 0.65 -0.73
C ALA A 116 -11.21 -0.68 -0.03
N GLN A 117 -11.38 -0.62 1.27
CA GLN A 117 -11.59 -1.79 2.10
C GLN A 117 -12.96 -1.73 2.77
N ILE A 118 -13.52 -2.90 3.04
CA ILE A 118 -14.70 -3.03 3.90
C ILE A 118 -14.35 -3.91 5.09
N ILE A 119 -15.04 -3.68 6.19
CA ILE A 119 -14.95 -4.58 7.33
C ILE A 119 -15.61 -5.91 6.93
N LYS A 120 -14.93 -7.02 7.20
CA LYS A 120 -15.42 -8.39 7.00
C LYS A 120 -15.21 -9.20 8.27
N ASP A 121 -15.93 -10.32 8.39
CA ASP A 121 -15.57 -11.34 9.37
C ASP A 121 -14.16 -11.86 9.11
N ARG A 122 -13.56 -12.49 10.13
CA ARG A 122 -12.26 -13.13 9.96
C ARG A 122 -12.29 -14.16 8.84
N HIS A 123 -11.39 -13.99 7.89
CA HIS A 123 -11.23 -14.87 6.75
C HIS A 123 -9.75 -15.00 6.40
N VAL A 124 -9.42 -16.08 5.72
CA VAL A 124 -8.08 -16.28 5.18
C VAL A 124 -7.89 -15.36 3.97
N ASP A 125 -6.72 -14.72 3.85
CA ASP A 125 -6.40 -13.90 2.66
C ASP A 125 -6.57 -14.75 1.39
N PRO A 126 -7.50 -14.40 0.47
CA PRO A 126 -7.75 -15.20 -0.73
C PRO A 126 -6.54 -15.24 -1.68
N ALA A 127 -5.66 -14.24 -1.65
CA ALA A 127 -4.47 -14.19 -2.47
C ALA A 127 -3.29 -14.95 -1.85
N TYR A 128 -3.26 -15.09 -0.52
CA TYR A 128 -2.20 -15.79 0.22
C TYR A 128 -2.77 -16.71 1.32
N PRO A 129 -3.45 -17.81 0.94
CA PRO A 129 -4.31 -18.56 1.85
C PRO A 129 -3.59 -19.35 2.96
N HIS A 130 -2.26 -19.34 2.97
CA HIS A 130 -1.44 -20.05 3.94
C HIS A 130 -0.72 -19.12 4.92
N ALA A 131 -0.85 -17.80 4.76
CA ALA A 131 -0.01 -16.84 5.47
C ALA A 131 -0.77 -16.08 6.55
N VAL A 132 -1.93 -15.49 6.23
CA VAL A 132 -2.54 -14.47 7.10
C VAL A 132 -4.06 -14.54 7.14
N VAL A 133 -4.63 -14.26 8.32
CA VAL A 133 -6.08 -14.07 8.54
C VAL A 133 -6.37 -12.57 8.57
N LEU A 134 -7.29 -12.13 7.71
CA LEU A 134 -7.75 -10.76 7.57
C LEU A 134 -9.12 -10.58 8.24
N GLY A 135 -9.64 -9.35 8.27
CA GLY A 135 -10.96 -9.00 8.78
C GLY A 135 -10.97 -8.72 10.28
N SER A 136 -12.16 -8.76 10.88
CA SER A 136 -12.37 -8.47 12.30
C SER A 136 -13.10 -9.60 13.01
N ALA A 137 -12.76 -9.78 14.29
CA ALA A 137 -13.41 -10.73 15.18
C ALA A 137 -14.81 -10.30 15.63
N VAL A 138 -15.12 -9.00 15.49
CA VAL A 138 -16.30 -8.35 16.09
C VAL A 138 -17.09 -7.56 15.06
N ALA A 139 -16.94 -7.90 13.78
CA ALA A 139 -17.66 -7.23 12.71
C ALA A 139 -19.18 -7.41 12.91
N ALA A 140 -19.95 -6.32 12.94
CA ALA A 140 -21.39 -6.41 13.09
C ALA A 140 -22.04 -6.60 11.71
N ASN A 141 -23.22 -7.21 11.69
CA ASN A 141 -24.05 -7.30 10.49
C ASN A 141 -25.51 -7.11 10.94
N LEU A 142 -25.99 -5.88 10.86
CA LEU A 142 -27.27 -5.41 11.38
C LEU A 142 -28.36 -5.46 10.31
N ASP A 143 -27.99 -5.53 9.03
CA ASP A 143 -28.91 -5.49 7.90
C ASP A 143 -28.74 -6.63 6.89
N GLY A 144 -27.73 -7.48 7.07
CA GLY A 144 -27.59 -8.76 6.38
C GLY A 144 -26.69 -8.71 5.14
N ASP A 145 -25.95 -7.64 4.92
CA ASP A 145 -25.12 -7.49 3.72
C ASP A 145 -23.62 -7.84 3.94
N ALA A 146 -22.79 -7.56 2.94
CA ALA A 146 -21.37 -7.93 2.95
C ALA A 146 -20.49 -6.89 3.67
N CYS A 147 -20.92 -5.64 3.76
CA CYS A 147 -20.13 -4.54 4.31
C CYS A 147 -20.47 -4.41 5.78
N ARG A 148 -19.60 -4.95 6.62
CA ARG A 148 -19.90 -5.03 8.04
C ARG A 148 -20.12 -3.66 8.67
N ASP A 149 -20.96 -3.69 9.69
CA ASP A 149 -21.40 -2.55 10.45
C ASP A 149 -20.57 -2.36 11.71
N ILE A 150 -20.84 -1.24 12.36
CA ILE A 150 -20.38 -0.92 13.70
C ILE A 150 -21.58 -0.83 14.62
N ASN A 151 -21.49 -1.48 15.79
CA ASN A 151 -22.50 -1.35 16.83
C ASN A 151 -21.87 -1.45 18.24
N SER A 152 -22.30 -0.56 19.12
CA SER A 152 -21.89 -0.50 20.52
C SER A 152 -22.15 -1.80 21.30
N ALA A 153 -23.18 -2.57 20.97
CA ALA A 153 -23.49 -3.87 21.58
C ALA A 153 -22.41 -4.93 21.29
N GLN A 154 -21.77 -4.87 20.12
CA GLN A 154 -20.58 -5.67 19.77
C GLN A 154 -19.27 -5.04 20.30
N GLY A 155 -19.37 -4.01 21.15
CA GLY A 155 -18.25 -3.43 21.89
C GLY A 155 -17.43 -2.39 21.12
N TRP A 156 -17.93 -1.86 20.00
CA TRP A 156 -17.20 -0.91 19.16
C TRP A 156 -16.95 0.48 19.79
N ARG A 157 -17.68 0.84 20.86
CA ARG A 157 -17.48 2.10 21.61
C ARG A 157 -16.24 2.14 22.52
N ASN A 158 -15.28 1.23 22.35
CA ASN A 158 -14.07 1.17 23.17
C ASN A 158 -13.08 2.29 22.79
N ILE A 159 -12.40 2.87 23.79
CA ILE A 159 -11.39 3.93 23.61
C ILE A 159 -10.16 3.44 22.83
N ALA A 160 -9.78 2.16 22.97
CA ALA A 160 -8.64 1.55 22.26
C ALA A 160 -8.97 1.14 20.80
N GLY A 161 -10.19 1.40 20.35
CA GLY A 161 -10.69 0.97 19.04
C GLY A 161 -10.91 -0.54 18.95
N LYS A 162 -11.40 -1.00 17.80
CA LYS A 162 -11.46 -2.41 17.40
C LYS A 162 -10.53 -2.66 16.23
N ILE A 163 -9.92 -3.83 16.24
CA ILE A 163 -8.97 -4.24 15.23
C ILE A 163 -9.71 -4.73 14.00
N VAL A 164 -9.30 -4.21 12.85
CA VAL A 164 -9.62 -4.74 11.52
C VAL A 164 -8.29 -4.98 10.82
N THR A 165 -7.97 -6.25 10.57
CA THR A 165 -6.74 -6.63 9.86
C THR A 165 -7.00 -6.53 8.37
N LEU A 166 -6.22 -5.69 7.67
CA LEU A 166 -6.40 -5.43 6.24
C LEU A 166 -5.08 -5.61 5.50
N ARG A 167 -5.20 -6.04 4.25
CA ARG A 167 -4.11 -5.97 3.28
C ARG A 167 -4.27 -4.68 2.48
N ILE A 168 -3.19 -3.93 2.35
CA ILE A 168 -3.11 -2.74 1.51
C ILE A 168 -2.15 -3.06 0.37
N ASP A 169 -2.60 -2.86 -0.86
CA ASP A 169 -1.83 -3.13 -2.05
C ASP A 169 -1.27 -1.86 -2.69
N ASN A 170 -0.05 -1.96 -3.20
CA ASN A 170 0.63 -0.93 -3.98
C ASN A 170 0.73 0.44 -3.28
N ALA A 171 0.93 0.45 -1.95
CA ALA A 171 1.20 1.67 -1.22
C ALA A 171 2.58 2.21 -1.59
N LEU A 172 2.64 3.48 -2.00
CA LEU A 172 3.89 4.20 -2.26
C LEU A 172 4.60 4.48 -0.93
N CYS A 173 5.87 4.07 -0.82
CA CYS A 173 6.71 4.42 0.30
C CYS A 173 7.07 5.92 0.25
N HIS A 174 6.31 6.73 0.98
CA HIS A 174 6.46 8.18 1.01
C HIS A 174 6.43 8.72 2.44
N ASP A 175 7.28 9.72 2.69
CA ASP A 175 7.41 10.47 3.94
C ASP A 175 7.37 11.97 3.56
N SER A 176 6.17 12.52 3.65
CA SER A 176 5.74 13.86 3.26
C SER A 176 5.95 14.90 4.37
N ASP A 177 5.94 14.47 5.64
CA ASP A 177 6.10 15.32 6.82
C ASP A 177 7.50 15.20 7.46
N ALA A 178 8.38 14.37 6.90
CA ALA A 178 9.77 14.17 7.31
C ALA A 178 9.91 13.66 8.75
N ASP A 179 8.96 12.83 9.21
CA ASP A 179 9.01 12.17 10.53
C ASP A 179 9.65 10.76 10.48
N GLU A 180 10.24 10.42 9.32
CA GLU A 180 10.87 9.15 8.97
C GLU A 180 9.90 7.97 8.88
N LYS A 181 8.59 8.19 8.95
CA LYS A 181 7.58 7.14 8.85
C LYS A 181 6.82 7.21 7.54
N LEU A 182 6.24 6.07 7.18
CA LEU A 182 5.36 5.97 6.03
C LEU A 182 4.04 6.72 6.31
N ASN A 183 3.74 7.74 5.50
CA ASN A 183 2.39 8.29 5.49
C ASN A 183 1.46 7.38 4.68
N LEU A 184 0.28 7.13 5.23
CA LEU A 184 -0.81 6.44 4.56
C LEU A 184 -2.13 7.16 4.91
N PRO A 185 -2.36 8.33 4.31
CA PRO A 185 -3.56 9.09 4.61
C PRO A 185 -4.80 8.29 4.24
N ASN A 186 -5.86 8.44 5.03
CA ASN A 186 -7.03 7.58 4.93
C ASN A 186 -8.32 8.36 5.10
N CYS A 187 -9.42 7.74 4.69
CA CYS A 187 -10.77 8.18 4.96
C CYS A 187 -11.64 7.00 5.39
N ALA A 188 -12.44 7.17 6.43
CA ALA A 188 -13.51 6.23 6.80
C ALA A 188 -14.87 6.82 6.38
N THR A 189 -15.80 5.95 6.00
CA THR A 189 -17.15 6.30 5.53
C THR A 189 -18.20 5.46 6.23
N TRP A 190 -19.44 5.92 6.18
CA TRP A 190 -20.56 5.14 6.69
C TRP A 190 -21.91 5.58 6.14
N SER A 191 -22.87 4.69 6.30
CA SER A 191 -24.29 4.97 6.22
C SER A 191 -24.91 5.20 7.60
N ASN A 192 -25.90 6.11 7.66
CA ASN A 192 -26.73 6.35 8.84
C ASN A 192 -27.90 5.35 8.97
N GLY A 193 -28.11 4.49 7.97
CA GLY A 193 -29.19 3.49 7.99
C GLY A 193 -28.94 2.31 7.06
N ALA A 194 -29.65 1.22 7.34
CA ALA A 194 -29.57 -0.11 6.72
C ALA A 194 -30.07 -0.21 5.25
N ALA A 195 -30.24 0.91 4.54
CA ALA A 195 -31.09 0.93 3.34
C ALA A 195 -30.37 0.60 2.02
N ALA A 196 -29.04 0.67 1.99
CA ALA A 196 -28.26 0.41 0.77
C ALA A 196 -27.73 -1.02 0.82
N ALA A 197 -27.82 -1.75 -0.29
CA ALA A 197 -27.17 -3.06 -0.37
C ALA A 197 -25.67 -2.86 -0.60
N CYS A 198 -24.85 -3.28 0.34
CA CYS A 198 -23.41 -3.20 0.22
C CYS A 198 -22.79 -4.59 0.02
N ASN A 199 -22.23 -4.82 -1.17
CA ASN A 199 -21.69 -6.12 -1.58
C ASN A 199 -20.16 -6.09 -1.80
N SER A 200 -19.58 -4.90 -1.83
CA SER A 200 -18.16 -4.68 -2.14
C SER A 200 -17.70 -3.31 -1.62
N PRO A 201 -16.38 -3.05 -1.57
CA PRO A 201 -15.85 -1.71 -1.29
C PRO A 201 -16.35 -0.59 -2.22
N ASN A 202 -16.84 -0.95 -3.42
CA ASN A 202 -17.44 0.01 -4.33
C ASN A 202 -18.88 0.43 -3.94
N ASN A 203 -19.40 -0.09 -2.83
CA ASN A 203 -20.75 0.20 -2.36
C ASN A 203 -20.78 0.91 -1.00
N THR A 204 -19.62 1.29 -0.46
CA THR A 204 -19.51 2.00 0.83
C THR A 204 -19.43 3.52 0.67
N ALA A 205 -20.13 4.08 -0.32
CA ALA A 205 -20.22 5.52 -0.45
C ALA A 205 -20.91 6.12 0.80
N PRO A 206 -20.45 7.28 1.30
CA PRO A 206 -21.06 7.88 2.48
C PRO A 206 -22.51 8.30 2.16
N SER A 207 -23.44 8.02 3.08
CA SER A 207 -24.87 8.34 2.89
C SER A 207 -25.18 9.85 2.81
N SER A 208 -24.22 10.70 3.17
CA SER A 208 -24.25 12.15 2.91
C SER A 208 -22.82 12.68 2.77
N SER A 209 -22.64 13.88 2.23
CA SER A 209 -21.30 14.48 2.01
C SER A 209 -20.49 14.68 3.29
N SER A 210 -21.11 14.69 4.47
CA SER A 210 -20.43 14.80 5.77
C SER A 210 -20.14 13.45 6.43
N ASN A 211 -20.72 12.34 5.97
CA ASN A 211 -20.66 11.03 6.64
C ASN A 211 -19.36 10.27 6.33
N CYS A 212 -18.26 10.96 6.50
CA CYS A 212 -16.92 10.44 6.38
C CYS A 212 -15.96 11.22 7.28
N SER A 213 -14.82 10.63 7.60
CA SER A 213 -13.73 11.26 8.35
C SER A 213 -12.41 10.89 7.70
N CYS A 214 -11.62 11.89 7.33
CA CYS A 214 -10.29 11.69 6.78
C CYS A 214 -9.19 12.08 7.77
N ASP A 215 -8.07 11.38 7.72
CA ASP A 215 -6.83 11.70 8.43
C ASP A 215 -5.69 11.77 7.42
N LEU A 216 -5.23 12.98 7.15
CA LEU A 216 -4.16 13.28 6.20
C LEU A 216 -2.76 13.05 6.79
N SER A 217 -2.67 12.96 8.12
CA SER A 217 -1.43 12.83 8.88
C SER A 217 -1.22 11.41 9.41
N PHE A 218 -1.95 10.43 8.86
CA PHE A 218 -1.92 9.08 9.36
C PHE A 218 -0.61 8.39 8.96
N ASN A 219 0.18 7.99 9.96
CA ASN A 219 1.49 7.38 9.76
C ASN A 219 1.49 5.93 10.24
N LEU A 220 2.17 5.07 9.48
CA LEU A 220 2.46 3.67 9.86
C LEU A 220 3.82 3.59 10.56
N PRO A 221 4.01 2.65 11.50
CA PRO A 221 5.30 2.41 12.13
C PRO A 221 6.28 1.65 11.21
N ILE A 222 6.42 2.10 9.96
CA ILE A 222 7.40 1.62 8.97
C ILE A 222 8.38 2.76 8.72
N LEU A 223 9.67 2.49 8.89
CA LEU A 223 10.74 3.44 8.59
C LEU A 223 10.86 3.65 7.07
N VAL A 224 10.93 4.90 6.63
CA VAL A 224 11.15 5.24 5.22
C VAL A 224 12.64 5.44 4.97
N ALA A 225 13.28 4.42 4.41
CA ALA A 225 14.67 4.48 4.04
C ALA A 225 14.91 5.34 2.78
N PRO A 226 16.06 6.02 2.67
CA PRO A 226 16.43 6.73 1.47
C PRO A 226 16.36 5.82 0.24
N GLY A 227 15.77 6.34 -0.84
CA GLY A 227 15.82 5.66 -2.13
C GLY A 227 17.26 5.49 -2.60
N SER A 228 17.51 4.52 -3.48
CA SER A 228 18.79 4.46 -4.17
C SER A 228 18.95 5.73 -5.01
N ASN A 229 19.80 6.65 -4.55
CA ASN A 229 20.30 7.70 -5.43
C ASN A 229 21.04 6.96 -6.54
N GLN A 230 20.45 6.93 -7.74
CA GLN A 230 21.23 6.72 -8.94
C GLN A 230 22.18 7.92 -9.01
N VAL A 231 23.34 7.80 -8.36
CA VAL A 231 24.48 8.66 -8.67
C VAL A 231 24.77 8.34 -10.13
N THR A 232 24.25 9.17 -11.03
CA THR A 232 24.81 9.24 -12.37
C THR A 232 26.20 9.76 -12.17
N GLU A 233 27.16 8.83 -12.08
CA GLU A 233 28.55 9.11 -12.36
C GLU A 233 28.60 9.57 -13.82
N ASN A 234 28.40 10.87 -14.04
CA ASN A 234 28.80 11.50 -15.28
C ASN A 234 30.32 11.56 -15.25
N ASP A 235 30.93 10.51 -15.78
CA ASP A 235 32.33 10.51 -16.21
C ASP A 235 32.54 11.69 -17.17
N HIS A 236 33.27 12.70 -16.72
CA HIS A 236 33.97 13.61 -17.60
C HIS A 236 35.38 13.83 -17.07
N GLN A 237 36.27 12.91 -17.46
CA GLN A 237 37.70 13.12 -17.69
C GLN A 237 38.39 14.09 -16.72
N ILE A 238 38.90 13.55 -15.61
CA ILE A 238 40.10 14.16 -15.01
C ILE A 238 41.25 13.89 -15.98
N SER A 239 41.50 14.89 -16.81
CA SER A 239 42.70 15.08 -17.60
C SER A 239 43.93 14.61 -16.81
N THR A 240 44.69 13.69 -17.41
CA THR A 240 46.04 13.31 -17.00
C THR A 240 47.01 14.47 -17.25
N ALA A 241 46.77 15.63 -16.63
CA ALA A 241 47.76 16.69 -16.55
C ALA A 241 48.78 16.28 -15.48
N ALA A 242 49.95 15.84 -15.94
CA ALA A 242 51.09 15.53 -15.10
C ALA A 242 51.37 16.68 -14.10
N PRO A 243 51.67 16.38 -12.82
CA PRO A 243 51.97 17.42 -11.85
C PRO A 243 53.24 18.16 -12.26
N ARG A 244 53.11 19.46 -12.54
CA ARG A 244 54.27 20.36 -12.66
C ARG A 244 54.90 20.47 -11.27
N ILE A 245 55.99 19.74 -11.06
CA ILE A 245 56.85 19.88 -9.89
C ILE A 245 57.38 21.32 -9.89
N ARG A 246 56.89 22.14 -8.95
CA ARG A 246 57.56 23.38 -8.58
C ARG A 246 58.77 23.01 -7.72
N PRO A 247 60.00 23.42 -8.08
CA PRO A 247 61.13 23.22 -7.19
C PRO A 247 60.91 24.06 -5.92
N VAL A 248 60.79 23.37 -4.79
CA VAL A 248 60.88 23.97 -3.45
C VAL A 248 62.36 24.25 -3.22
N LEU A 249 62.73 25.52 -3.20
CA LEU A 249 64.04 25.98 -2.72
C LEU A 249 64.06 25.78 -1.19
N LEU A 250 64.69 24.70 -0.75
CA LEU A 250 65.13 24.54 0.64
C LEU A 250 66.40 25.39 0.82
N SER A 251 66.27 26.55 1.44
CA SER A 251 67.42 27.27 2.02
C SER A 251 67.59 26.79 3.47
N GLU A 252 68.45 25.79 3.65
CA GLU A 252 68.97 25.42 4.97
C GLU A 252 70.09 26.41 5.33
N SER A 253 69.84 27.30 6.29
CA SER A 253 70.90 28.04 6.98
C SER A 253 71.20 27.34 8.30
N ILE A 254 72.19 26.47 8.27
CA ILE A 254 72.84 25.90 9.46
C ILE A 254 73.71 27.00 10.07
N THR A 255 73.44 27.38 11.31
CA THR A 255 74.40 28.14 12.13
C THR A 255 74.52 27.44 13.47
N ALA A 256 75.72 26.94 13.74
CA ALA A 256 76.20 26.49 15.03
C ALA A 256 77.61 27.09 15.22
N PRO A 257 78.21 26.97 16.41
CA PRO A 257 77.90 27.72 17.62
C PRO A 257 79.11 28.58 18.04
N GLN A 258 78.90 29.60 18.87
CA GLN A 258 79.99 30.24 19.59
C GLN A 258 79.59 30.40 21.06
N GLY A 259 80.31 29.68 21.92
CA GLY A 259 80.38 29.96 23.34
C GLY A 259 81.38 31.06 23.63
N ASP A 260 81.24 31.65 24.81
CA ASP A 260 82.25 32.20 25.74
C ASP A 260 81.42 32.81 26.90
N ALA A 261 81.47 32.30 28.13
CA ALA A 261 82.49 32.57 29.16
C ALA A 261 82.49 34.05 29.62
N ASP A 262 81.61 34.38 30.57
CA ASP A 262 81.90 34.90 31.93
C ASP A 262 80.60 35.32 32.65
#